data_AF-A0A258V9K1-F1
#
_entry.id   AF-A0A258V9K1-F1
#
_cell.length_a   1.000
_cell.length_b   1.000
_cell.length_c   1.000
_cell.angle_alpha   90.00
_cell.angle_beta   90.00
_cell.angle_gamma   90.00
#
_symmetry.space_group_name_H-M   'P 1'
#
loop_
_entity.id
_entity.type
_entity.pdbx_description
1 polymer ?
#
loop_
_entity_poly.entity_id
_entity_poly.type
_entity_poly.pdbx_seq_one_letter_code
_entity_poly.pdbx_strand_id
1 'polypeptide(L)'
;MTDTENTKTADHSPADEGIGNAIKALIEDGQTLLEAEVAYRKAQAAYGLGEAKVIGLLLLLGLAFAFFTLLALVVGLLLAVATLVGVWGALAIVGGALALLSIVCLWLAASRIGRAKSELGKSSTGSRS
;
A
#
# COMPACT_ATOMS: atom_id res chain seq x y z
N MET A 1 -57.29 14.19 -59.37
CA MET A 1 -56.05 13.44 -59.60
C MET A 1 -54.91 14.44 -59.52
N THR A 2 -54.43 14.72 -58.32
CA THR A 2 -53.29 15.61 -58.07
C THR A 2 -52.48 14.96 -56.97
N ASP A 3 -51.52 14.14 -57.38
CA ASP A 3 -50.55 13.51 -56.49
C ASP A 3 -49.69 14.61 -55.88
N THR A 4 -49.83 14.78 -54.57
CA THR A 4 -48.94 15.63 -53.79
C THR A 4 -47.80 14.72 -53.37
N GLU A 5 -46.78 14.62 -54.21
CA GLU A 5 -45.55 13.89 -53.88
C GLU A 5 -44.79 14.67 -52.81
N ASN A 6 -45.11 14.36 -51.55
CA ASN A 6 -44.40 14.85 -50.38
C ASN A 6 -43.03 14.17 -50.32
N THR A 7 -42.06 14.79 -50.99
CA THR A 7 -40.64 14.47 -50.88
C THR A 7 -40.15 14.88 -49.48
N LYS A 8 -40.45 14.03 -48.49
CA LYS A 8 -39.75 14.06 -47.22
C LYS A 8 -38.39 13.41 -47.44
N THR A 9 -37.44 14.22 -47.90
CA THR A 9 -36.01 13.99 -47.69
C THR A 9 -35.75 13.86 -46.20
N ALA A 10 -35.84 12.62 -45.70
CA ALA A 10 -35.19 12.24 -44.46
C ALA A 10 -33.73 11.95 -44.82
N ASP A 11 -32.94 13.02 -44.70
CA ASP A 11 -31.50 13.02 -44.54
C ASP A 11 -31.06 11.88 -43.60
N HIS A 12 -30.64 10.75 -44.18
CA HIS A 12 -29.92 9.71 -43.46
C HIS A 12 -28.43 9.99 -43.69
N SER A 13 -27.87 10.82 -42.81
CA SER A 13 -26.45 11.16 -42.81
C SER A 13 -25.63 9.90 -42.55
N PRO A 14 -24.78 9.45 -43.51
CA PRO A 14 -23.90 8.29 -43.31
C PRO A 14 -22.84 8.50 -42.21
N ALA A 15 -22.72 9.74 -41.70
CA ALA A 15 -21.81 10.09 -40.62
C ALA A 15 -22.27 9.54 -39.25
N ASP A 16 -23.59 9.47 -39.00
CA ASP A 16 -24.12 9.00 -37.72
C ASP A 16 -23.98 7.48 -37.55
N GLU A 17 -24.12 6.72 -38.64
CA GLU A 17 -23.83 5.28 -38.68
C GLU A 17 -22.32 5.00 -38.57
N GLY A 18 -21.46 5.89 -39.08
CA GLY A 18 -20.01 5.76 -39.02
C GLY A 18 -19.41 6.01 -37.64
N ILE A 19 -19.86 7.06 -36.93
CA ILE A 19 -19.30 7.41 -35.61
C ILE A 19 -19.74 6.40 -34.54
N GLY A 20 -21.02 5.99 -34.55
CA GLY A 20 -21.50 4.96 -33.64
C GLY A 20 -20.75 3.63 -33.80
N ASN A 21 -20.48 3.23 -35.04
CA ASN A 21 -19.73 2.01 -35.33
C ASN A 21 -18.23 2.13 -35.00
N ALA A 22 -17.64 3.32 -35.18
CA ALA A 22 -16.26 3.59 -34.78
C ALA A 22 -16.07 3.58 -33.25
N ILE A 23 -17.02 4.14 -32.48
CA ILE A 23 -17.01 4.09 -31.02
C ILE A 23 -17.16 2.64 -30.54
N LYS A 24 -18.04 1.86 -31.18
CA LYS A 24 -18.23 0.45 -30.85
C LYS A 24 -16.97 -0.38 -31.13
N ALA A 25 -16.30 -0.13 -32.26
CA ALA A 25 -15.02 -0.75 -32.59
C ALA A 25 -13.91 -0.36 -31.58
N LEU A 26 -13.84 0.90 -31.17
CA LEU A 26 -12.88 1.37 -30.15
C LEU A 26 -13.13 0.76 -28.77
N ILE A 27 -14.40 0.54 -28.40
CA ILE A 27 -14.78 -0.12 -27.15
C ILE A 27 -14.39 -1.60 -27.18
N GLU A 28 -14.63 -2.28 -28.29
CA GLU A 28 -14.34 -3.71 -28.45
C GLU A 28 -12.83 -3.98 -28.52
N ASP A 29 -12.08 -3.11 -29.20
CA ASP A 29 -10.61 -3.15 -29.26
C ASP A 29 -9.97 -2.77 -27.90
N GLY A 30 -10.56 -1.78 -27.21
CA GLY A 30 -10.18 -1.38 -25.86
C GLY A 30 -10.44 -2.47 -24.80
N GLN A 31 -11.51 -3.24 -24.93
CA GLN A 31 -11.80 -4.37 -24.05
C GLN A 31 -10.73 -5.45 -24.14
N THR A 32 -10.31 -5.78 -25.36
CA THR A 32 -9.29 -6.81 -25.61
C THR A 32 -7.92 -6.41 -25.06
N LEU A 33 -7.55 -5.12 -25.15
CA LEU A 33 -6.31 -4.59 -24.58
C LEU A 33 -6.36 -4.55 -23.04
N LEU A 34 -7.49 -4.17 -22.44
CA LEU A 34 -7.66 -4.16 -20.99
C LEU A 34 -7.62 -5.56 -20.39
N GLU A 35 -8.19 -6.56 -21.06
CA GLU A 35 -8.12 -7.95 -20.63
C GLU A 35 -6.67 -8.49 -20.62
N ALA A 36 -5.87 -8.11 -21.62
CA ALA A 36 -4.45 -8.46 -21.67
C ALA A 36 -3.64 -7.81 -20.53
N GLU A 37 -3.93 -6.56 -20.19
CA GLU A 37 -3.21 -5.81 -19.15
C GLU A 37 -3.62 -6.23 -17.73
N VAL A 38 -4.90 -6.54 -17.52
CA VAL A 38 -5.41 -7.16 -16.28
C VAL A 38 -4.81 -8.55 -16.10
N ALA A 39 -4.73 -9.37 -17.15
CA ALA A 39 -4.08 -10.68 -17.08
C ALA A 39 -2.58 -10.56 -16.75
N TYR A 40 -1.87 -9.57 -17.29
CA TYR A 40 -0.47 -9.31 -16.98
C TYR A 40 -0.25 -8.82 -15.54
N ARG A 41 -1.09 -7.90 -15.05
CA ARG A 41 -1.06 -7.41 -13.66
C ARG A 41 -1.46 -8.49 -12.65
N LYS A 42 -2.44 -9.32 -13.00
CA LYS A 42 -2.88 -10.47 -12.20
C LYS A 42 -1.80 -11.56 -12.16
N ALA A 43 -1.11 -11.79 -13.27
CA ALA A 43 0.07 -12.66 -13.28
C ALA A 43 1.18 -12.10 -12.40
N GLN A 44 1.48 -10.80 -12.47
CA GLN A 44 2.48 -10.18 -11.61
C GLN A 44 2.10 -10.24 -10.11
N ALA A 45 0.81 -10.08 -9.77
CA ALA A 45 0.28 -10.27 -8.43
C ALA A 45 0.30 -11.74 -7.96
N ALA A 46 0.06 -12.69 -8.88
CA ALA A 46 0.06 -14.13 -8.59
C ALA A 46 1.49 -14.72 -8.49
N TYR A 47 2.43 -14.24 -9.31
CA TYR A 47 3.85 -14.57 -9.21
C TYR A 47 4.46 -13.99 -7.92
N GLY A 48 4.04 -12.78 -7.53
CA GLY A 48 4.35 -12.22 -6.22
C GLY A 48 3.87 -13.10 -5.06
N LEU A 49 2.77 -13.84 -5.21
CA LEU A 49 2.20 -14.67 -4.14
C LEU A 49 3.02 -15.92 -3.80
N GLY A 50 3.76 -16.48 -4.76
CA GLY A 50 4.65 -17.62 -4.54
C GLY A 50 5.91 -17.22 -3.76
N GLU A 51 6.58 -16.17 -4.22
CA GLU A 51 7.77 -15.63 -3.54
C GLU A 51 7.43 -14.88 -2.25
N ALA A 52 6.29 -14.20 -2.18
CA ALA A 52 5.85 -13.51 -0.96
C ALA A 52 5.64 -14.45 0.22
N LYS A 53 5.33 -15.73 -0.03
CA LYS A 53 5.28 -16.74 1.04
C LYS A 53 6.65 -16.99 1.64
N VAL A 54 7.67 -17.19 0.80
CA VAL A 54 9.05 -17.44 1.24
C VAL A 54 9.63 -16.18 1.88
N ILE A 55 9.45 -15.01 1.26
CA ILE A 55 9.87 -13.72 1.81
C ILE A 55 9.14 -13.44 3.13
N GLY A 56 7.83 -13.70 3.20
CA GLY A 56 7.04 -13.57 4.42
C GLY A 56 7.52 -14.51 5.53
N LEU A 57 7.86 -15.76 5.21
CA LEU A 57 8.46 -16.71 6.15
C LEU A 57 9.83 -16.24 6.63
N LEU A 58 10.69 -15.77 5.71
CA LEU A 58 12.02 -15.25 6.02
C LEU A 58 11.94 -14.00 6.90
N LEU A 59 11.00 -13.09 6.64
CA LEU A 59 10.79 -11.93 7.49
C LEU A 59 10.24 -12.30 8.85
N LEU A 60 9.28 -13.24 8.93
CA LEU A 60 8.75 -13.71 10.20
C LEU A 60 9.84 -14.40 11.03
N LEU A 61 10.65 -15.25 10.39
CA LEU A 61 11.75 -15.96 11.02
C LEU A 61 12.86 -14.98 11.44
N GLY A 62 13.19 -14.01 10.60
CA GLY A 62 14.13 -12.94 10.90
C GLY A 62 13.65 -12.06 12.06
N LEU A 63 12.36 -11.72 12.12
CA LEU A 63 11.76 -10.99 13.23
C LEU A 63 11.81 -11.80 14.53
N ALA A 64 11.50 -13.10 14.47
CA ALA A 64 11.61 -14.01 15.61
C ALA A 64 13.05 -14.09 16.13
N PHE A 65 14.04 -14.24 15.24
CA PHE A 65 15.45 -14.24 15.63
C PHE A 65 15.89 -12.89 16.18
N ALA A 66 15.50 -11.77 15.57
CA ALA A 66 15.79 -10.44 16.09
C ALA A 66 15.24 -10.25 17.51
N PHE A 67 14.02 -10.76 17.78
CA PHE A 67 13.43 -10.76 19.11
C PHE A 67 14.23 -11.62 20.11
N PHE A 68 14.62 -12.84 19.71
CA PHE A 68 15.47 -13.69 20.55
C PHE A 68 16.84 -13.08 20.81
N THR A 69 17.47 -12.47 19.82
CA THR A 69 18.73 -11.74 19.97
C THR A 69 18.57 -10.58 20.96
N LEU A 70 17.48 -9.82 20.86
CA LEU A 70 17.19 -8.73 21.79
C LEU A 70 17.04 -9.26 23.22
N LEU A 71 16.30 -10.36 23.42
CA LEU A 71 16.19 -11.02 24.74
C LEU A 71 17.54 -11.52 25.26
N ALA A 72 18.33 -12.17 24.42
CA ALA A 72 19.65 -12.66 24.79
C ALA A 72 20.59 -11.51 25.18
N LEU A 73 20.51 -10.36 24.50
CA LEU A 73 21.26 -9.15 24.84
C LEU A 73 20.84 -8.60 26.20
N VAL A 74 19.53 -8.52 26.47
CA VAL A 74 19.00 -8.07 27.77
C VAL A 74 19.46 -9.00 28.88
N VAL A 75 19.32 -10.32 28.71
CA VAL A 75 19.75 -11.30 29.71
C VAL A 75 21.27 -11.24 29.91
N GLY A 76 22.06 -11.17 28.84
CA GLY A 76 23.51 -11.06 28.92
C GLY A 76 23.96 -9.79 29.64
N LEU A 77 23.32 -8.64 29.36
CA LEU A 77 23.61 -7.38 30.02
C LEU A 77 23.22 -7.41 31.51
N LEU A 78 22.07 -8.01 31.84
CA LEU A 78 21.66 -8.20 33.23
C LEU A 78 22.68 -9.06 33.99
N LEU A 79 23.12 -10.18 33.42
CA LEU A 79 24.14 -11.04 34.04
C LEU A 79 25.48 -10.32 34.19
N ALA A 80 25.91 -9.57 33.17
CA ALA A 80 27.16 -8.82 33.18
C ALA A 80 27.16 -7.68 34.21
N VAL A 81 26.04 -6.96 34.36
CA VAL A 81 25.94 -5.86 35.34
C VAL A 81 25.65 -6.41 36.75
N ALA A 82 24.93 -7.52 36.87
CA ALA A 82 24.62 -8.12 38.16
C ALA A 82 25.88 -8.59 38.90
N THR A 83 26.94 -9.01 38.19
CA THR A 83 28.21 -9.36 38.82
C THR A 83 28.96 -8.15 39.41
N LEU A 84 28.67 -6.93 38.96
CA LEU A 84 29.30 -5.71 39.44
C LEU A 84 28.49 -5.02 40.55
N VAL A 85 27.17 -4.90 40.37
CA VAL A 85 26.31 -4.04 41.20
C VAL A 85 25.19 -4.80 41.92
N GLY A 86 25.13 -6.12 41.73
CA GLY A 86 24.04 -6.97 42.22
C GLY A 86 22.81 -6.94 41.33
N VAL A 87 21.92 -7.91 41.55
CA VAL A 87 20.73 -8.17 40.70
C VAL A 87 19.77 -6.98 40.66
N TRP A 88 19.50 -6.35 41.81
CA TRP A 88 18.58 -5.21 41.89
C TRP A 88 19.11 -3.97 41.18
N GLY A 89 20.42 -3.70 41.31
CA GLY A 89 21.08 -2.60 40.60
C GLY A 89 21.08 -2.82 39.09
N ALA A 90 21.38 -4.04 38.65
CA ALA A 90 21.34 -4.40 37.23
C ALA A 90 19.94 -4.22 36.63
N LEU A 91 18.89 -4.66 37.33
CA LEU A 91 17.51 -4.51 36.87
C LEU A 91 17.12 -3.03 36.73
N ALA A 92 17.46 -2.20 37.71
CA ALA A 92 17.17 -0.77 37.67
C ALA A 92 17.89 -0.06 36.52
N ILE A 93 19.18 -0.36 36.30
CA ILE A 93 20.00 0.27 35.26
C ILE A 93 19.55 -0.19 33.87
N VAL A 94 19.53 -1.51 33.63
CA VAL A 94 19.21 -2.07 32.32
C VAL A 94 17.74 -1.84 31.99
N GLY A 95 16.83 -2.12 32.93
CA GLY A 95 15.40 -1.89 32.75
C GLY A 95 15.08 -0.41 32.55
N GLY A 96 15.70 0.48 33.33
CA GLY A 96 15.55 1.92 33.17
C GLY A 96 16.03 2.42 31.81
N ALA A 97 17.20 1.97 31.34
CA ALA A 97 17.74 2.32 30.03
C ALA A 97 16.83 1.85 28.88
N LEU A 98 16.34 0.60 28.92
CA LEU A 98 15.40 0.09 27.92
C LEU A 98 14.05 0.80 27.95
N ALA A 99 13.54 1.13 29.13
CA ALA A 99 12.29 1.88 29.26
C ALA A 99 12.43 3.28 28.63
N LEU A 100 13.52 3.97 28.92
CA LEU A 100 13.81 5.29 28.35
C LEU A 100 13.95 5.20 26.82
N LEU A 101 14.69 4.23 26.32
CA LEU A 101 14.85 4.00 24.88
C LEU A 101 13.50 3.68 24.20
N SER A 102 12.64 2.90 24.87
CA SER A 102 11.29 2.56 24.39
C SER A 102 10.42 3.81 24.28
N ILE A 103 10.43 4.68 25.30
CA ILE A 103 9.67 5.94 25.30
C ILE A 103 10.14 6.84 24.15
N VAL A 104 11.46 6.98 23.97
CA VAL A 104 12.03 7.77 22.86
C VAL A 104 11.60 7.20 21.51
N CYS A 105 11.69 5.88 21.32
CA CYS A 105 11.32 5.23 20.07
C CYS A 105 9.82 5.42 19.74
N LEU A 106 8.94 5.25 20.73
CA LEU A 106 7.50 5.50 20.59
C LEU A 106 7.21 6.96 20.26
N TRP A 107 7.90 7.89 20.91
CA TRP A 107 7.73 9.32 20.65
C TRP A 107 8.17 9.70 19.23
N LEU A 108 9.30 9.17 18.76
CA LEU A 108 9.77 9.35 17.39
C LEU A 108 8.77 8.76 16.38
N ALA A 109 8.26 7.56 16.62
CA ALA A 109 7.25 6.94 15.76
C ALA A 109 5.96 7.77 15.69
N ALA A 110 5.44 8.22 16.84
CA ALA A 110 4.26 9.07 16.92
C ALA A 110 4.46 10.40 16.18
N SER A 111 5.64 11.03 16.35
CA SER A 111 5.98 12.27 15.65
C SER A 111 5.98 12.10 14.12
N ARG A 112 6.44 10.94 13.62
CA ARG A 112 6.49 10.65 12.19
C ARG A 112 5.11 10.43 11.59
N ILE A 113 4.24 9.73 12.32
CA ILE A 113 2.84 9.51 11.93
C ILE A 113 2.06 10.84 11.93
N GLY A 114 2.31 11.72 12.91
CA GLY A 114 1.72 13.06 12.97
C GLY A 114 2.04 13.90 11.73
N ARG A 115 3.30 13.87 11.27
CA ARG A 115 3.73 14.59 10.05
C ARG A 115 3.08 14.02 8.78
N ALA A 116 2.90 12.71 8.69
CA ALA A 116 2.21 12.11 7.53
C ALA A 116 0.72 12.51 7.48
N LYS A 117 0.06 12.61 8.63
CA LYS A 117 -1.34 13.04 8.73
C LYS A 117 -1.54 14.52 8.39
N SER A 118 -0.60 15.40 8.76
CA SER A 118 -0.71 16.84 8.48
C SER A 118 -0.66 17.17 6.99
N GLU A 119 0.11 16.42 6.20
CA GLU A 119 0.17 16.62 4.74
C GLU A 119 -1.16 16.22 4.06
N LEU A 120 -1.79 15.12 4.50
CA LEU A 120 -3.10 14.68 4.00
C LEU A 120 -4.24 15.62 4.43
N GLY A 121 -4.16 16.23 5.61
CA GLY A 121 -5.16 17.20 6.08
C GLY A 121 -5.12 18.53 5.33
N LYS A 122 -3.93 18.97 4.90
CA LYS A 122 -3.75 20.23 4.16
C LYS A 122 -4.35 20.16 2.76
N SER A 123 -4.30 19.00 2.08
CA SER A 123 -4.92 18.80 0.77
C SER A 123 -6.46 18.72 0.80
N SER A 124 -7.05 18.34 1.94
CA SER A 124 -8.51 18.26 2.09
C SER A 124 -9.18 19.62 2.35
N THR A 125 -8.45 20.58 2.92
CA THR A 125 -8.99 21.89 3.27
C THR A 125 -8.89 22.90 2.11
N GLY A 126 -7.92 22.74 1.20
CA GLY A 126 -7.72 23.64 0.06
C GLY A 126 -8.70 23.48 -1.11
N SER A 127 -9.54 22.44 -1.13
CA SER A 127 -10.51 22.20 -2.23
C SER A 127 -11.89 22.81 -1.97
N ARG A 128 -12.07 23.56 -0.88
CA ARG A 128 -13.38 24.04 -0.41
C ARG A 128 -13.50 25.56 -0.27
N SER A 129 -12.53 26.31 -0.80
CA SER A 129 -12.54 27.78 -0.88
C SER A 129 -12.47 28.25 -2.33
#